data_AF-A0AAD6GZ01-F1
#
_entry.id   AF-A0AAD6GZ01-F1
#
_cell.length_a   1.000
_cell.length_b   1.000
_cell.length_c   1.000
_cell.angle_alpha   90.00
_cell.angle_beta   90.00
_cell.angle_gamma   90.00
#
_symmetry.space_group_name_H-M   'P 1'
#
loop_
_entity.id
_entity.type
_entity.pdbx_description
1 polymer ?
#
loop_
_entity_poly.entity_id
_entity_poly.type
_entity_poly.pdbx_seq_one_letter_code
_entity_poly.pdbx_strand_id
1 'polypeptide(L)'
;MPEAEACSYCYTTRLQMMQHTPYSMYDHYYQEVLVELNSRCGLSGPTDILEIPWATIEEENEFCVSDNYYTTVQGDNCTSIAAANKVSSASLYTGIQEKIVDCFSIKAGLKLCLPLTCDDTYSVEPTNNCTAIEYAYSLSTGDLCKYNPWISFDCQQDLRHESLSIGTRCKSNGYSEAWSPPPTNATVAEGTTLNCGRWHEAAANETCVGICAQESITHALFLAVNP
;
A
#
# COMPACT_ATOMS: atom_id res chain seq x y z
N MET A 1 -12.91 -27.36 -36.35
CA MET A 1 -14.32 -27.18 -35.95
C MET A 1 -15.21 -27.24 -37.19
N PRO A 2 -16.33 -28.00 -37.15
CA PRO A 2 -17.36 -27.99 -38.20
C PRO A 2 -17.84 -26.58 -38.55
N GLU A 3 -18.25 -26.38 -39.80
CA GLU A 3 -18.60 -25.04 -40.30
C GLU A 3 -19.80 -24.43 -39.57
N ALA A 4 -20.85 -25.22 -39.31
CA ALA A 4 -22.03 -24.76 -38.58
C ALA A 4 -21.73 -24.32 -37.13
N GLU A 5 -20.69 -24.90 -36.51
CA GLU A 5 -20.24 -24.53 -35.16
C GLU A 5 -19.33 -23.29 -35.21
N ALA A 6 -18.38 -23.27 -36.15
CA ALA A 6 -17.45 -22.17 -36.34
C ALA A 6 -18.17 -20.88 -36.78
N CYS A 7 -19.11 -20.96 -37.71
CA CYS A 7 -19.88 -19.82 -38.18
C CYS A 7 -21.15 -19.58 -37.35
N SER A 8 -21.29 -20.26 -36.20
CA SER A 8 -22.42 -20.00 -35.30
C SER A 8 -22.35 -18.57 -34.75
N TYR A 9 -23.52 -18.00 -34.48
CA TYR A 9 -23.64 -16.69 -33.86
C TYR A 9 -22.85 -16.59 -32.54
N CYS A 10 -22.91 -17.64 -31.71
CA CYS A 10 -22.26 -17.66 -30.40
C CYS A 10 -20.73 -17.57 -30.52
N TYR A 11 -20.14 -18.38 -31.40
CA TYR A 11 -18.68 -18.44 -31.53
C TYR A 11 -18.10 -17.17 -32.16
N THR A 12 -18.74 -16.68 -33.24
CA THR A 12 -18.33 -15.48 -33.96
C THR A 12 -18.49 -14.23 -33.10
N THR A 13 -19.63 -14.06 -32.43
CA THR A 13 -19.90 -12.91 -31.55
C THR A 13 -18.94 -12.88 -30.36
N ARG A 14 -18.59 -14.04 -29.77
CA ARG A 14 -17.64 -14.10 -28.67
C ARG A 14 -16.28 -13.48 -29.06
N LEU A 15 -15.74 -13.86 -30.21
CA LEU A 15 -14.43 -13.37 -30.65
C LEU A 15 -14.48 -11.88 -31.03
N GLN A 16 -15.58 -11.42 -31.64
CA GLN A 16 -15.80 -10.00 -31.89
C GLN A 16 -15.90 -9.21 -30.58
N MET A 17 -16.62 -9.72 -29.57
CA MET A 17 -16.70 -9.09 -28.25
C MET A 17 -15.34 -9.04 -27.54
N MET A 18 -14.52 -10.09 -27.68
CA MET A 18 -13.15 -10.06 -27.18
C MET A 18 -12.34 -8.96 -27.87
N GLN A 19 -12.39 -8.89 -29.21
CA GLN A 19 -11.68 -7.86 -29.98
C GLN A 19 -12.14 -6.43 -29.66
N HIS A 20 -13.42 -6.23 -29.30
CA HIS A 20 -14.01 -4.91 -29.06
C HIS A 20 -13.51 -4.16 -27.81
N THR A 21 -12.68 -4.78 -26.97
CA THR A 21 -12.12 -4.16 -25.77
C THR A 21 -10.64 -4.51 -25.61
N PRO A 22 -9.78 -3.54 -25.25
CA PRO A 22 -8.38 -3.81 -24.95
C PRO A 22 -8.19 -4.57 -23.62
N TYR A 23 -9.25 -4.73 -22.83
CA TYR A 23 -9.22 -5.41 -21.53
C TYR A 23 -9.61 -6.89 -21.59
N SER A 24 -9.83 -7.43 -22.78
CA SER A 24 -10.03 -8.87 -22.95
C SER A 24 -8.70 -9.60 -23.11
N MET A 25 -8.75 -10.93 -23.15
CA MET A 25 -7.59 -11.76 -23.48
C MET A 25 -7.41 -11.93 -25.00
N TYR A 26 -7.84 -10.95 -25.81
CA TYR A 26 -7.68 -10.98 -27.27
C TYR A 26 -6.22 -10.71 -27.65
N ASP A 27 -5.48 -11.78 -27.91
CA ASP A 27 -4.06 -11.77 -28.25
C ASP A 27 -3.85 -12.17 -29.73
N HIS A 28 -2.58 -12.35 -30.12
CA HIS A 28 -2.24 -12.76 -31.49
C HIS A 28 -2.87 -14.11 -31.90
N TYR A 29 -3.07 -15.02 -30.96
CA TYR A 29 -3.74 -16.29 -31.26
C TYR A 29 -5.21 -16.04 -31.64
N TYR A 30 -5.95 -15.25 -30.87
CA TYR A 30 -7.34 -14.93 -31.18
C TYR A 30 -7.50 -14.03 -32.42
N GLN A 31 -6.48 -13.22 -32.71
CA GLN A 31 -6.41 -12.45 -33.96
C GLN A 31 -6.38 -13.37 -35.19
N GLU A 32 -5.46 -14.34 -35.22
CA GLU A 32 -5.39 -15.32 -36.31
C GLU A 32 -6.71 -16.06 -36.50
N VAL A 33 -7.32 -16.50 -35.38
CA VAL A 33 -8.61 -17.20 -35.39
C VAL A 33 -9.74 -16.34 -35.95
N LEU A 34 -9.82 -15.05 -35.56
CA LEU A 34 -10.87 -14.15 -36.04
C LEU A 34 -10.69 -13.80 -37.53
N VAL A 35 -9.44 -13.64 -38.00
CA VAL A 35 -9.14 -13.44 -39.43
C VAL A 35 -9.60 -14.64 -40.26
N GLU A 36 -9.29 -15.87 -39.83
CA GLU A 36 -9.71 -17.09 -40.51
C GLU A 36 -11.24 -17.21 -40.52
N LEU A 37 -11.90 -16.96 -39.38
CA LEU A 37 -13.37 -16.98 -39.28
C LEU A 37 -14.05 -15.95 -40.17
N ASN A 38 -13.50 -14.74 -40.25
CA ASN A 38 -14.05 -13.70 -41.11
C ASN A 38 -14.02 -14.15 -42.58
N SER A 39 -12.89 -14.69 -43.03
CA SER A 39 -12.77 -15.23 -44.39
C SER A 39 -13.68 -16.44 -44.62
N ARG A 40 -13.76 -17.36 -43.65
CA ARG A 40 -14.49 -18.63 -43.79
C ARG A 40 -16.01 -18.45 -43.75
N CYS A 41 -16.48 -17.56 -42.89
CA CYS A 41 -17.91 -17.34 -42.64
C CYS A 41 -18.48 -16.14 -43.40
N GLY A 42 -17.68 -15.48 -44.26
CA GLY A 42 -18.09 -14.30 -45.01
C GLY A 42 -18.40 -13.08 -44.13
N LEU A 43 -17.74 -12.99 -42.97
CA LEU A 43 -17.92 -11.88 -42.03
C LEU A 43 -16.90 -10.78 -42.31
N SER A 44 -17.23 -9.56 -41.90
CA SER A 44 -16.34 -8.41 -41.93
C SER A 44 -16.32 -7.75 -40.56
N GLY A 45 -15.16 -7.24 -40.15
CA GLY A 45 -14.99 -6.60 -38.86
C GLY A 45 -13.52 -6.37 -38.52
N PRO A 46 -13.25 -5.54 -37.50
CA PRO A 46 -11.89 -5.30 -37.01
C PRO A 46 -11.30 -6.57 -36.40
N THR A 47 -9.99 -6.75 -36.61
CA THR A 47 -9.20 -7.86 -36.07
C THR A 47 -7.96 -7.38 -35.34
N ASP A 48 -7.79 -6.06 -35.23
CA ASP A 48 -6.62 -5.47 -34.59
C ASP A 48 -6.67 -5.71 -33.08
N ILE A 49 -5.50 -5.98 -32.50
CA ILE A 49 -5.35 -6.04 -31.05
C ILE A 49 -5.36 -4.59 -30.57
N LEU A 50 -6.34 -4.26 -29.72
CA LEU A 50 -6.46 -2.91 -29.17
C LEU A 50 -5.42 -2.70 -28.07
N GLU A 51 -4.68 -1.60 -28.14
CA GLU A 51 -3.79 -1.21 -27.06
C GLU A 51 -4.60 -0.80 -25.83
N ILE A 52 -4.17 -1.27 -24.66
CA ILE A 52 -4.70 -0.78 -23.39
C ILE A 52 -4.41 0.71 -23.35
N PRO A 53 -5.42 1.59 -23.16
CA PRO A 53 -5.17 2.97 -22.87
C PRO A 53 -4.57 3.03 -21.47
N TRP A 54 -3.25 2.87 -21.38
CA TRP A 54 -2.50 3.24 -20.20
C TRP A 54 -2.70 4.74 -20.08
N ALA A 55 -3.39 5.20 -19.03
CA ALA A 55 -3.21 6.58 -18.62
C ALA A 55 -1.70 6.76 -18.48
N THR A 56 -1.14 7.82 -19.06
CA THR A 56 0.19 8.27 -18.66
C THR A 56 0.06 8.55 -17.17
N ILE A 57 0.52 7.62 -16.35
CA ILE A 57 0.70 7.84 -14.93
C ILE A 57 1.78 8.91 -14.93
N GLU A 58 1.37 10.17 -14.74
CA GLU A 58 2.34 11.22 -14.42
C GLU A 58 3.16 10.67 -13.27
N GLU A 59 4.50 10.70 -13.37
CA GLU A 59 5.36 10.29 -12.27
C GLU A 59 4.99 11.17 -11.06
N GLU A 60 4.11 10.66 -10.20
CA GLU A 60 3.84 11.27 -8.92
C GLU A 60 5.18 11.30 -8.19
N ASN A 61 5.56 12.50 -7.75
CA ASN A 61 6.75 12.67 -6.93
C ASN A 61 6.70 11.65 -5.79
N GLU A 62 7.79 10.90 -5.58
CA GLU A 62 7.90 9.83 -4.58
C GLU A 62 7.59 10.38 -3.18
N PHE A 63 6.32 10.34 -2.78
CA PHE A 63 5.79 10.89 -1.55
C PHE A 63 5.89 9.84 -0.44
N CYS A 64 6.55 10.20 0.66
CA CYS A 64 6.70 9.32 1.81
C CYS A 64 5.96 9.87 3.03
N VAL A 65 4.82 9.25 3.35
CA VAL A 65 3.94 9.66 4.46
C VAL A 65 4.65 9.79 5.82
N SER A 66 5.68 8.98 6.06
CA SER A 66 6.42 9.00 7.33
C SER A 66 7.61 9.96 7.35
N ASP A 67 7.99 10.53 6.20
CA ASP A 67 9.29 11.16 5.94
C ASP A 67 10.51 10.28 6.30
N ASN A 68 10.30 8.99 6.62
CA ASN A 68 11.32 8.09 7.10
C ASN A 68 11.78 7.19 5.96
N TYR A 69 13.00 7.42 5.48
CA TYR A 69 13.58 6.64 4.41
C TYR A 69 14.68 5.71 4.93
N TYR A 70 14.71 4.51 4.37
CA TYR A 70 15.74 3.51 4.66
C TYR A 70 16.33 2.98 3.37
N THR A 71 17.66 2.83 3.33
CA THR A 71 18.34 2.19 2.20
C THR A 71 18.78 0.81 2.63
N THR A 72 18.29 -0.21 1.93
CA THR A 72 18.56 -1.60 2.30
C THR A 72 20.03 -1.94 2.12
N VAL A 73 20.56 -2.74 3.04
CA VAL A 73 21.91 -3.28 3.04
C VAL A 73 21.88 -4.80 2.86
N GLN A 74 23.05 -5.38 2.64
CA GLN A 74 23.17 -6.82 2.47
C GLN A 74 22.81 -7.55 3.77
N GLY A 75 21.89 -8.52 3.67
CA GLY A 75 21.42 -9.32 4.82
C GLY A 75 20.15 -8.79 5.47
N ASP A 76 19.60 -7.67 4.98
CA ASP A 76 18.34 -7.15 5.48
C ASP A 76 17.16 -8.10 5.23
N ASN A 77 16.32 -8.17 6.25
CA ASN A 77 15.01 -8.81 6.23
C ASN A 77 13.99 -7.91 6.94
N CYS A 78 12.70 -8.17 6.75
CA CYS A 78 11.63 -7.34 7.32
C CYS A 78 11.69 -7.26 8.85
N THR A 79 12.19 -8.30 9.54
CA THR A 79 12.35 -8.31 11.00
C THR A 79 13.41 -7.32 11.47
N SER A 80 14.59 -7.39 10.85
CA SER A 80 15.75 -6.55 11.19
C SER A 80 15.48 -5.07 10.91
N ILE A 81 14.90 -4.76 9.74
CA ILE A 81 14.52 -3.38 9.39
C ILE A 81 13.46 -2.86 10.36
N ALA A 82 12.44 -3.66 10.65
CA ALA A 82 11.36 -3.28 11.56
C ALA A 82 11.85 -2.96 12.96
N ALA A 83 12.64 -3.86 13.55
CA ALA A 83 13.20 -3.68 14.88
C ALA A 83 14.13 -2.45 14.95
N ALA A 84 14.96 -2.23 13.91
CA ALA A 84 15.90 -1.11 13.86
C ALA A 84 15.20 0.25 13.70
N ASN A 85 14.03 0.29 13.05
CA ASN A 85 13.34 1.53 12.71
C ASN A 85 12.03 1.72 13.46
N LYS A 86 11.74 0.87 14.47
CA LYS A 86 10.48 0.87 15.21
C LYS A 86 9.25 0.84 14.32
N VAL A 87 9.24 0.03 13.26
CA VAL A 87 8.04 -0.16 12.41
C VAL A 87 7.54 -1.58 12.53
N SER A 88 6.28 -1.83 12.17
CA SER A 88 5.80 -3.21 12.05
C SER A 88 6.45 -3.86 10.84
N SER A 89 6.96 -5.08 10.97
CA SER A 89 7.38 -5.86 9.81
C SER A 89 6.19 -6.07 8.83
N ALA A 90 4.94 -5.95 9.30
CA ALA A 90 3.74 -6.15 8.51
C ALA A 90 3.50 -5.03 7.53
N SER A 91 3.66 -3.82 8.03
CA SER A 91 3.54 -2.65 7.18
C SER A 91 4.69 -2.54 6.19
N LEU A 92 5.87 -3.11 6.48
CA LEU A 92 6.93 -3.26 5.46
C LEU A 92 6.50 -4.20 4.34
N TYR A 93 6.05 -5.40 4.69
CA TYR A 93 5.66 -6.39 3.69
C TYR A 93 4.47 -5.92 2.87
N THR A 94 3.40 -5.44 3.49
CA THR A 94 2.16 -5.09 2.80
C THR A 94 2.20 -3.69 2.18
N GLY A 95 2.91 -2.74 2.80
CA GLY A 95 2.97 -1.35 2.34
C GLY A 95 4.00 -1.10 1.26
N ILE A 96 4.98 -1.99 1.08
CA ILE A 96 6.09 -1.80 0.14
C ILE A 96 6.23 -3.00 -0.82
N GLN A 97 5.12 -3.65 -1.18
CA GLN A 97 5.12 -4.85 -2.03
C GLN A 97 5.76 -4.64 -3.41
N GLU A 98 5.77 -3.41 -3.91
CA GLU A 98 6.44 -3.11 -5.19
C GLU A 98 7.96 -3.27 -5.13
N LYS A 99 8.58 -3.08 -3.96
CA LYS A 99 10.04 -3.18 -3.77
C LYS A 99 10.44 -4.41 -2.95
N ILE A 100 9.61 -4.84 -2.00
CA ILE A 100 9.85 -5.98 -1.11
C ILE A 100 9.01 -7.18 -1.57
N VAL A 101 9.62 -8.03 -2.38
CA VAL A 101 8.99 -9.29 -2.86
C VAL A 101 9.16 -10.42 -1.84
N ASP A 102 10.29 -10.45 -1.13
CA ASP A 102 10.61 -11.47 -0.13
C ASP A 102 11.12 -10.79 1.15
N CYS A 103 10.41 -11.03 2.26
CA CYS A 103 10.77 -10.48 3.56
C CYS A 103 11.97 -11.16 4.22
N PHE A 104 12.39 -12.34 3.77
CA PHE A 104 13.52 -13.07 4.35
C PHE A 104 14.86 -12.65 3.74
N SER A 105 14.84 -12.07 2.54
CA SER A 105 16.05 -11.68 1.81
C SER A 105 15.76 -10.47 0.92
N ILE A 106 15.94 -9.27 1.48
CA ILE A 106 15.70 -8.02 0.77
C ILE A 106 16.95 -7.64 -0.03
N LYS A 107 16.77 -7.29 -1.30
CA LYS A 107 17.87 -6.83 -2.15
C LYS A 107 18.46 -5.53 -1.57
N ALA A 108 19.79 -5.46 -1.46
CA ALA A 108 20.50 -4.26 -1.04
C ALA A 108 20.40 -3.12 -2.08
N GLY A 109 20.43 -1.87 -1.61
CA GLY A 109 20.41 -0.66 -2.42
C GLY A 109 19.02 -0.14 -2.78
N LEU A 110 17.95 -0.69 -2.20
CA LEU A 110 16.59 -0.20 -2.39
C LEU A 110 16.34 0.96 -1.42
N LYS A 111 15.88 2.10 -1.94
CA LYS A 111 15.35 3.20 -1.13
C LYS A 111 13.89 2.91 -0.80
N LEU A 112 13.61 2.67 0.48
CA LEU A 112 12.28 2.35 1.01
C LEU A 112 11.73 3.57 1.75
N CYS A 113 10.49 3.94 1.46
CA CYS A 113 9.70 4.77 2.38
C CYS A 113 9.18 3.85 3.49
N LEU A 114 9.67 4.03 4.71
CA LEU A 114 9.24 3.20 5.83
C LEU A 114 7.83 3.59 6.27
N PRO A 115 7.02 2.66 6.78
CA PRO A 115 5.74 2.97 7.39
C PRO A 115 5.89 3.84 8.65
N LEU A 116 4.77 4.29 9.20
CA LEU A 116 4.75 5.00 10.48
C LEU A 116 5.35 4.14 11.59
N THR A 117 6.10 4.80 12.47
CA THR A 117 6.70 4.17 13.64
C THR A 117 5.65 3.74 14.65
N CYS A 118 6.00 2.72 15.41
CA CYS A 118 5.25 2.19 16.53
C CYS A 118 5.94 2.61 17.83
N ASP A 119 5.14 2.77 18.89
CA ASP A 119 5.68 3.03 20.25
C ASP A 119 6.77 2.00 20.60
N ASP A 120 6.42 0.72 20.40
CA ASP A 120 7.26 -0.44 20.63
C ASP A 120 7.18 -1.44 19.48
N THR A 121 8.29 -2.14 19.28
CA THR A 121 8.38 -3.32 18.42
C THR A 121 8.84 -4.52 19.23
N TYR A 122 8.27 -5.68 18.99
CA TYR A 122 8.60 -6.91 19.69
C TYR A 122 8.95 -8.02 18.70
N SER A 123 10.08 -8.68 18.90
CA SER A 123 10.44 -9.86 18.13
C SER A 123 9.74 -11.07 18.72
N VAL A 124 8.89 -11.70 17.91
CA VAL A 124 8.06 -12.81 18.35
C VAL A 124 8.90 -14.07 18.54
N GLU A 125 8.75 -14.70 19.69
CA GLU A 125 9.28 -16.01 20.04
C GLU A 125 8.25 -17.12 19.76
N PRO A 126 8.68 -18.35 19.41
CA PRO A 126 7.78 -19.47 19.07
C PRO A 126 6.79 -19.88 20.18
N THR A 127 7.05 -19.46 21.43
CA THR A 127 6.22 -19.77 22.60
C THR A 127 5.22 -18.66 22.95
N ASN A 128 5.27 -17.53 22.26
CA ASN A 128 4.35 -16.43 22.53
C ASN A 128 2.92 -16.76 22.07
N ASN A 129 1.97 -16.17 22.79
CA ASN A 129 0.60 -16.03 22.32
C ASN A 129 0.25 -14.53 22.32
N CYS A 130 -0.62 -14.13 21.40
CA CYS A 130 -0.94 -12.71 21.23
C CYS A 130 -1.59 -12.09 22.47
N THR A 131 -2.40 -12.86 23.22
CA THR A 131 -3.05 -12.35 24.44
C THR A 131 -2.05 -11.94 25.52
N ALA A 132 -0.97 -12.70 25.68
CA ALA A 132 0.11 -12.36 26.62
C ALA A 132 0.87 -11.10 26.17
N ILE A 133 1.08 -10.95 24.87
CA ILE A 133 1.70 -9.75 24.29
C ILE A 133 0.78 -8.54 24.50
N GLU A 134 -0.50 -8.66 24.14
CA GLU A 134 -1.49 -7.60 24.31
C GLU A 134 -1.55 -7.15 25.78
N TYR A 135 -1.60 -8.11 26.71
CA TYR A 135 -1.57 -7.81 28.13
C TYR A 135 -0.28 -7.08 28.55
N ALA A 136 0.90 -7.56 28.12
CA ALA A 136 2.19 -6.97 28.46
C ALA A 136 2.32 -5.51 27.97
N TYR A 137 1.74 -5.20 26.82
CA TYR A 137 1.78 -3.86 26.20
C TYR A 137 0.52 -3.02 26.49
N SER A 138 -0.36 -3.47 27.40
CA SER A 138 -1.62 -2.79 27.74
C SER A 138 -2.49 -2.48 26.51
N LEU A 139 -2.55 -3.44 25.59
CA LEU A 139 -3.38 -3.41 24.39
C LEU A 139 -4.72 -4.12 24.66
N SER A 140 -5.77 -3.71 23.96
CA SER A 140 -7.07 -4.39 24.02
C SER A 140 -7.00 -5.70 23.22
N THR A 141 -7.88 -6.65 23.54
CA THR A 141 -7.98 -7.89 22.77
C THR A 141 -8.23 -7.60 21.28
N GLY A 142 -7.34 -8.12 20.41
CA GLY A 142 -7.38 -7.92 18.96
C GLY A 142 -6.70 -6.64 18.47
N ASP A 143 -6.19 -5.79 19.37
CA ASP A 143 -5.41 -4.61 18.96
C ASP A 143 -4.11 -5.01 18.29
N LEU A 144 -3.53 -6.17 18.63
CA LEU A 144 -2.28 -6.62 18.01
C LEU A 144 -2.44 -6.87 16.50
N CYS A 145 -3.57 -7.46 16.09
CA CYS A 145 -3.89 -7.71 14.68
C CYS A 145 -4.04 -6.42 13.87
N LYS A 146 -4.47 -5.31 14.51
CA LYS A 146 -4.68 -4.02 13.81
C LYS A 146 -3.40 -3.50 13.16
N TYR A 147 -2.26 -3.79 13.77
CA TYR A 147 -0.95 -3.29 13.34
C TYR A 147 -0.08 -4.39 12.71
N ASN A 148 -0.61 -5.62 12.71
CA ASN A 148 0.06 -6.82 12.25
C ASN A 148 -0.94 -7.68 11.47
N PRO A 149 -1.41 -7.24 10.29
CA PRO A 149 -2.50 -7.88 9.54
C PRO A 149 -2.24 -9.32 9.06
N TRP A 150 -1.04 -9.85 9.24
CA TRP A 150 -0.73 -11.27 9.06
C TRP A 150 -1.12 -12.14 10.25
N ILE A 151 -1.43 -11.55 11.40
CA ILE A 151 -1.93 -12.27 12.56
C ILE A 151 -3.44 -12.43 12.36
N SER A 152 -3.89 -13.67 12.26
CA SER A 152 -5.30 -14.03 12.24
C SER A 152 -6.05 -13.43 13.43
N PHE A 153 -7.33 -13.14 13.23
CA PHE A 153 -8.20 -12.57 14.27
C PHE A 153 -8.27 -13.44 15.54
N ASP A 154 -8.12 -14.76 15.41
CA ASP A 154 -8.12 -15.69 16.54
C ASP A 154 -6.75 -15.81 17.23
N CYS A 155 -5.71 -15.14 16.73
CA CYS A 155 -4.40 -15.01 17.38
C CYS A 155 -3.72 -16.35 17.73
N GLN A 156 -4.21 -17.47 17.16
CA GLN A 156 -3.96 -18.82 17.69
C GLN A 156 -2.84 -19.58 16.95
N GLN A 157 -2.45 -19.18 15.74
CA GLN A 157 -1.58 -20.01 14.89
C GLN A 157 -0.41 -19.28 14.20
N ASP A 158 -0.39 -17.94 14.13
CA ASP A 158 0.49 -17.24 13.17
C ASP A 158 1.85 -16.78 13.72
N LEU A 159 2.09 -16.89 15.03
CA LEU A 159 3.38 -16.54 15.64
C LEU A 159 4.47 -17.60 15.40
N ARG A 160 4.20 -18.63 14.58
CA ARG A 160 5.17 -19.67 14.22
C ARG A 160 6.17 -19.26 13.14
N HIS A 161 5.99 -18.10 12.51
CA HIS A 161 7.02 -17.55 11.63
C HIS A 161 8.07 -16.83 12.49
N GLU A 162 9.25 -17.45 12.62
CA GLU A 162 10.42 -17.04 13.42
C GLU A 162 11.05 -15.69 13.02
N SER A 163 10.32 -14.82 12.30
CA SER A 163 10.86 -13.61 11.68
C SER A 163 9.80 -12.50 11.62
N LEU A 164 9.07 -12.29 12.72
CA LEU A 164 8.07 -11.22 12.81
C LEU A 164 8.48 -10.25 13.92
N SER A 165 8.80 -9.00 13.54
CA SER A 165 8.84 -7.89 14.48
C SER A 165 7.47 -7.24 14.46
N ILE A 166 6.69 -7.50 15.51
CA ILE A 166 5.34 -6.96 15.63
C ILE A 166 5.41 -5.54 16.15
N GLY A 167 4.69 -4.64 15.49
CA GLY A 167 4.48 -3.29 15.99
C GLY A 167 3.29 -3.26 16.95
N THR A 168 3.38 -2.48 18.03
CA THR A 168 2.24 -2.24 18.92
C THR A 168 1.41 -1.06 18.41
N ARG A 169 1.35 0.06 19.12
CA ARG A 169 0.66 1.26 18.65
C ARG A 169 1.45 1.93 17.51
N CYS A 170 1.29 1.41 16.30
CA CYS A 170 1.84 1.96 15.06
C CYS A 170 0.99 3.12 14.58
N LYS A 171 1.03 4.24 15.31
CA LYS A 171 0.36 5.48 14.95
C LYS A 171 1.19 6.64 15.47
N SER A 172 1.41 7.64 14.63
CA SER A 172 1.43 8.99 15.15
C SER A 172 0.02 9.29 15.67
N ASN A 173 -0.08 9.64 16.95
CA ASN A 173 -1.32 10.18 17.51
C ASN A 173 -1.54 11.66 17.09
N GLY A 174 -0.64 12.20 16.25
CA GLY A 174 -0.57 13.59 15.83
C GLY A 174 0.00 14.54 16.88
N TYR A 175 0.43 14.01 18.04
CA TYR A 175 1.11 14.78 19.08
C TYR A 175 2.62 14.61 18.95
N SER A 176 3.34 15.68 19.28
CA SER A 176 4.80 15.68 19.38
C SER A 176 5.21 15.78 20.85
N GLU A 177 6.31 15.12 21.22
CA GLU A 177 6.92 15.27 22.54
C GLU A 177 7.73 16.56 22.69
N ALA A 178 8.11 17.16 21.55
CA ALA A 178 8.87 18.40 21.50
C ALA A 178 8.04 19.53 20.88
N TRP A 179 8.12 20.72 21.49
CA TRP A 179 7.53 21.95 20.96
C TRP A 179 8.46 22.60 19.92
N SER A 180 7.87 23.18 18.88
CA SER A 180 8.59 23.93 17.84
C SER A 180 7.91 25.29 17.58
N PRO A 181 8.67 26.40 17.50
CA PRO A 181 8.10 27.70 17.20
C PRO A 181 7.56 27.79 15.75
N PRO A 182 6.56 28.63 15.48
CA PRO A 182 6.10 28.89 14.11
C PRO A 182 7.24 29.42 13.21
N PRO A 183 7.22 29.15 11.90
CA PRO A 183 8.22 29.66 10.97
C PRO A 183 8.32 31.19 10.98
N THR A 184 9.54 31.73 10.99
CA THR A 184 9.79 33.17 10.96
C THR A 184 9.37 33.70 9.58
N ASN A 185 8.26 34.45 9.51
CA ASN A 185 7.57 34.98 8.31
C ASN A 185 6.32 34.21 7.84
N ALA A 186 5.90 33.14 8.52
CA ALA A 186 4.61 32.53 8.25
C ALA A 186 3.48 33.26 8.99
N THR A 187 2.32 33.37 8.36
CA THR A 187 1.09 33.81 9.02
C THR A 187 0.38 32.59 9.57
N VAL A 188 0.28 32.48 10.89
CA VAL A 188 -0.49 31.41 11.54
C VAL A 188 -1.97 31.69 11.33
N ALA A 189 -2.72 30.66 10.90
CA ALA A 189 -4.17 30.77 10.71
C ALA A 189 -4.86 31.16 12.03
N GLU A 190 -5.94 31.93 11.93
CA GLU A 190 -6.72 32.31 13.09
C GLU A 190 -7.27 31.07 13.80
N GLY A 191 -7.18 31.03 15.12
CA GLY A 191 -7.64 29.88 15.93
C GLY A 191 -6.61 28.75 16.09
N THR A 192 -5.57 28.69 15.25
CA THR A 192 -4.52 27.65 15.37
C THR A 192 -3.73 27.78 16.67
N THR A 193 -3.52 26.67 17.36
CA THR A 193 -2.71 26.64 18.59
C THR A 193 -1.23 26.92 18.31
N LEU A 194 -0.54 27.61 19.22
CA LEU A 194 0.91 27.82 19.16
C LEU A 194 1.71 26.71 19.84
N ASN A 195 1.04 25.76 20.49
CA ASN A 195 1.65 24.60 21.14
C ASN A 195 1.76 23.42 20.18
N CYS A 196 2.45 23.63 19.05
CA CYS A 196 2.64 22.62 18.01
C CYS A 196 4.09 22.09 18.04
N GLY A 197 4.27 20.83 17.67
CA GLY A 197 5.60 20.25 17.46
C GLY A 197 6.10 20.31 16.02
N ARG A 198 5.19 20.53 15.08
CA ARG A 198 5.46 20.66 13.65
C ARG A 198 4.45 21.64 13.04
N TRP A 199 4.88 22.36 12.00
CA TRP A 199 4.09 23.35 11.28
C TRP A 199 4.03 22.98 9.81
N HIS A 200 2.84 23.08 9.22
CA HIS A 200 2.60 22.85 7.79
C HIS A 200 2.09 24.13 7.15
N GLU A 201 2.68 24.52 6.02
CA GLU A 201 2.21 25.66 5.22
C GLU A 201 1.31 25.13 4.11
N ALA A 202 0.00 25.37 4.21
CA ALA A 202 -0.98 24.85 3.27
C ALA A 202 -0.79 25.43 1.86
N ALA A 203 -0.67 24.56 0.86
CA ALA A 203 -0.60 24.95 -0.54
C ALA A 203 -1.97 24.88 -1.23
N ALA A 204 -2.16 25.67 -2.29
CA ALA A 204 -3.46 25.81 -2.98
C ALA A 204 -4.00 24.51 -3.61
N ASN A 205 -3.16 23.50 -3.80
CA ASN A 205 -3.51 22.19 -4.38
C ASN A 205 -3.65 21.07 -3.33
N GLU A 206 -3.54 21.38 -2.03
CA GLU A 206 -3.68 20.38 -0.97
C GLU A 206 -5.12 20.21 -0.51
N THR A 207 -5.40 19.05 0.08
CA THR A 207 -6.68 18.77 0.74
C THR A 207 -6.44 18.50 2.22
N CYS A 208 -7.43 18.79 3.07
CA CYS A 208 -7.32 18.50 4.50
C CYS A 208 -6.99 17.03 4.79
N VAL A 209 -7.51 16.11 3.98
CA VAL A 209 -7.22 14.67 4.11
C VAL A 209 -5.77 14.37 3.74
N GLY A 210 -5.26 14.97 2.66
CA GLY A 210 -3.86 14.86 2.26
C GLY A 210 -2.91 15.36 3.34
N ILE A 211 -3.19 16.54 3.91
CA ILE A 211 -2.40 17.11 5.01
C ILE A 211 -2.47 16.21 6.25
N CYS A 212 -3.65 15.68 6.61
CA CYS A 212 -3.77 14.77 7.75
C CYS A 212 -2.94 13.50 7.57
N ALA A 213 -2.92 12.94 6.35
CA ALA A 213 -2.11 11.78 6.03
C ALA A 213 -0.62 12.13 6.11
N GLN A 214 -0.20 13.20 5.44
CA GLN A 214 1.19 13.68 5.40
C GLN A 214 1.76 13.97 6.79
N GLU A 215 1.04 14.77 7.57
CA GLU A 215 1.49 15.17 8.90
C GLU A 215 1.20 14.11 9.96
N SER A 216 0.69 12.95 9.53
CA SER A 216 0.37 11.81 10.38
C SER A 216 -0.47 12.25 11.59
N ILE A 217 -1.45 13.12 11.34
CA ILE A 217 -2.33 13.70 12.34
C ILE A 217 -3.75 13.19 12.10
N THR A 218 -4.43 12.81 13.18
CA THR A 218 -5.84 12.40 13.05
C THR A 218 -6.69 13.60 12.64
N HIS A 219 -7.68 13.40 11.78
CA HIS A 219 -8.60 14.47 11.39
C HIS A 219 -9.24 15.18 12.60
N ALA A 220 -9.56 14.43 13.66
CA ALA A 220 -10.10 15.00 14.90
C ALA A 220 -9.11 15.94 15.58
N LEU A 221 -7.83 15.55 15.69
CA LEU A 221 -6.80 16.41 16.25
C LEU A 221 -6.49 17.60 15.34
N PHE A 222 -6.44 17.39 14.02
CA PHE A 222 -6.20 18.44 13.03
C PHE A 222 -7.21 19.57 13.14
N LEU A 223 -8.50 19.26 13.25
CA LEU A 223 -9.55 20.26 13.49
C LEU A 223 -9.50 20.87 14.89
N ALA A 224 -9.12 20.10 15.91
CA ALA A 224 -9.03 20.62 17.27
C ALA A 224 -7.90 21.65 17.44
N VAL A 225 -6.79 21.49 16.71
CA VAL A 225 -5.63 22.39 16.77
C VAL A 225 -5.67 23.48 15.70
N ASN A 226 -6.58 23.38 14.72
CA ASN A 226 -6.89 24.37 13.67
C ASN A 226 -8.42 24.55 13.52
N PRO A 227 -9.10 25.16 14.51
CA PRO A 227 -10.56 25.35 14.52
C PRO A 227 -11.07 26.43 13.54
#